data_AF-A0A0M8MJC3-F1
#
_entry.id   AF-A0A0M8MJC3-F1
#
_cell.length_a   1.000
_cell.length_b   1.000
_cell.length_c   1.000
_cell.angle_alpha   90.00
_cell.angle_beta   90.00
_cell.angle_gamma   90.00
#
_symmetry.space_group_name_H-M   'P 1'
#
loop_
_entity.id
_entity.type
_entity.pdbx_description
1 polymer ?
#
loop_
_entity_poly.entity_id
_entity_poly.type
_entity_poly.pdbx_seq_one_letter_code
_entity_poly.pdbx_strand_id
1 'polypeptide(L)'
;MKRIILLSSILALTACSSKKGVPVARHYEPTWESLAQYDQSAEWFKDAKFGIYAHWGVLSVPAYANDWYPRNMHVLGTDENKHQVETYGPLNKFGYHDFVPMFKAEQFNANEWADLMVQAGAKFGGVVAEHHDGWSNWASKINPWNSMDKGPHRDIVGELATAIHGRGLKLVTSFHKDRNLQINNDNPEKWLDDESYFPYNPDMFTSSTDPEIRMMYGNMPKEQFYKNWLGELKELIDNYSPDLIYFDSKMTKIPESYKQQFLAHYFNHSVAQKKQVIVTHKEGELPKTVSLEDFEKGRMDRITPEFWLTDETVSVGSWSYTNTLGLKTADEIIDLLADIVSKNGTMMLNISPKADGSIPQNQKDILVEIGNWLKTNGEAIYASRTWATYGEGPTKIKGGMFVDKVSYTAQDVRYTRKGNTVYAIVLGWPGENKPVVFEAFSGKIFDAVPKVKSVTVLATGEKRDFKQDDEGLHVTTPAQKVDDKAFVFKIEVE
;
A
#
# COMPACT_ATOMS: atom_id res chain seq x y z
N MET A 1 -9.16 -72.91 4.40
CA MET A 1 -9.16 -71.82 5.40
C MET A 1 -7.85 -71.06 5.28
N LYS A 2 -7.89 -69.72 5.39
CA LYS A 2 -6.77 -68.74 5.35
C LYS A 2 -6.39 -68.18 3.95
N ARG A 3 -7.02 -67.04 3.61
CA ARG A 3 -6.48 -66.02 2.70
C ARG A 3 -5.67 -65.02 3.55
N ILE A 4 -4.45 -64.72 3.13
CA ILE A 4 -3.60 -63.68 3.71
C ILE A 4 -3.97 -62.37 3.02
N ILE A 5 -4.40 -61.38 3.80
CA ILE A 5 -4.62 -60.00 3.33
C ILE A 5 -3.45 -59.17 3.86
N LEU A 6 -2.59 -58.68 2.94
CA LEU A 6 -1.59 -57.65 3.24
C LEU A 6 -2.32 -56.30 3.29
N LEU A 7 -2.36 -55.65 4.45
CA LEU A 7 -2.71 -54.24 4.57
C LEU A 7 -1.44 -53.41 4.30
N SER A 8 -1.42 -52.71 3.17
CA SER A 8 -0.46 -51.63 2.91
C SER A 8 -0.93 -50.36 3.61
N SER A 9 -0.25 -49.97 4.68
CA SER A 9 -0.44 -48.69 5.36
C SER A 9 0.17 -47.55 4.54
N ILE A 10 -0.70 -46.71 3.95
CA ILE A 10 -0.33 -45.44 3.31
C ILE A 10 -0.08 -44.42 4.43
N LEU A 11 1.18 -44.07 4.67
CA LEU A 11 1.54 -42.90 5.47
C LEU A 11 1.38 -41.65 4.59
N ALA A 12 0.30 -40.91 4.82
CA ALA A 12 0.18 -39.55 4.32
C ALA A 12 1.08 -38.63 5.17
N LEU A 13 2.23 -38.23 4.62
CA LEU A 13 3.06 -37.16 5.19
C LEU A 13 2.36 -35.82 4.91
N THR A 14 1.48 -35.41 5.82
CA THR A 14 1.04 -34.02 5.90
C THR A 14 2.23 -33.16 6.32
N ALA A 15 2.74 -32.35 5.40
CA ALA A 15 3.67 -31.28 5.73
C ALA A 15 2.97 -30.29 6.67
N CYS A 16 3.22 -30.42 7.97
CA CYS A 16 2.86 -29.41 8.96
C CYS A 16 3.72 -28.17 8.70
N SER A 17 3.23 -27.26 7.85
CA SER A 17 3.58 -25.85 7.99
C SER A 17 3.01 -25.40 9.33
N SER A 18 3.86 -25.28 10.35
CA SER A 18 3.47 -24.67 11.61
C SER A 18 3.18 -23.20 11.34
N LYS A 19 1.92 -22.87 11.02
CA LYS A 19 1.44 -21.50 11.07
C LYS A 19 1.70 -21.02 12.48
N LYS A 20 2.73 -20.20 12.68
CA LYS A 20 2.91 -19.45 13.93
C LYS A 20 1.72 -18.51 14.03
N GLY A 21 0.65 -18.99 14.66
CA GLY A 21 -0.50 -18.16 14.99
C GLY A 21 -0.13 -17.17 16.07
N VAL A 22 -0.91 -16.09 16.20
CA VAL A 22 -0.83 -15.19 17.35
C VAL A 22 -0.94 -16.03 18.62
N PRO A 23 0.01 -15.92 19.58
CA PRO A 23 -0.14 -16.61 20.85
C PRO A 23 -1.43 -16.14 21.54
N VAL A 24 -2.34 -17.09 21.82
CA VAL A 24 -3.69 -16.84 22.36
C VAL A 24 -3.69 -16.18 23.75
N ALA A 25 -2.53 -16.08 24.42
CA ALA A 25 -2.40 -15.67 25.82
C ALA A 25 -1.38 -14.54 26.06
N ARG A 26 -1.03 -13.73 25.04
CA ARG A 26 -0.05 -12.64 25.23
C ARG A 26 -0.73 -11.31 25.45
N HIS A 27 -0.46 -10.69 26.59
CA HIS A 27 -0.72 -9.28 26.82
C HIS A 27 0.53 -8.47 26.49
N TYR A 28 0.36 -7.33 25.82
CA TYR A 28 1.43 -6.40 25.48
C TYR A 28 1.34 -5.15 26.35
N GLU A 29 2.38 -4.90 27.13
CA GLU A 29 2.55 -3.65 27.89
C GLU A 29 3.06 -2.54 26.96
N PRO A 30 2.82 -1.25 27.27
CA PRO A 30 3.29 -0.12 26.47
C PRO A 30 4.79 0.16 26.73
N THR A 31 5.64 -0.83 26.50
CA THR A 31 7.11 -0.69 26.51
C THR A 31 7.70 -1.37 25.27
N TRP A 32 8.82 -0.85 24.77
CA TRP A 32 9.45 -1.41 23.57
C TRP A 32 9.87 -2.87 23.72
N GLU A 33 10.29 -3.28 24.92
CA GLU A 33 10.66 -4.66 25.24
C GLU A 33 9.45 -5.59 25.16
N SER A 34 8.29 -5.16 25.67
CA SER A 34 7.06 -5.94 25.57
C SER A 34 6.48 -5.92 24.17
N LEU A 35 6.66 -4.85 23.38
CA LEU A 35 6.08 -4.73 22.04
C LEU A 35 6.91 -5.48 20.99
N ALA A 36 8.24 -5.44 21.08
CA ALA A 36 9.17 -6.13 20.16
C ALA A 36 9.02 -7.66 20.17
N GLN A 37 8.25 -8.17 21.12
CA GLN A 37 7.85 -9.55 21.26
C GLN A 37 6.73 -9.95 20.29
N TYR A 38 5.99 -8.99 19.71
CA TYR A 38 4.95 -9.23 18.70
C TYR A 38 5.58 -9.80 17.42
N ASP A 39 4.89 -10.74 16.77
CA ASP A 39 5.32 -11.27 15.48
C ASP A 39 4.74 -10.41 14.34
N GLN A 40 5.52 -9.43 13.91
CA GLN A 40 5.20 -8.54 12.79
C GLN A 40 5.33 -9.24 11.42
N SER A 41 5.85 -10.47 11.37
CA SER A 41 6.03 -11.25 10.15
C SER A 41 4.74 -11.98 9.75
N ALA A 42 3.65 -11.25 9.50
CA ALA A 42 2.38 -11.87 9.14
C ALA A 42 2.46 -12.53 7.75
N GLU A 43 2.38 -13.86 7.70
CA GLU A 43 2.48 -14.61 6.43
C GLU A 43 1.36 -14.25 5.46
N TRP A 44 0.16 -13.88 5.95
CA TRP A 44 -0.93 -13.42 5.10
C TRP A 44 -0.53 -12.17 4.29
N PHE A 45 0.25 -11.26 4.89
CA PHE A 45 0.66 -10.01 4.25
C PHE A 45 1.80 -10.28 3.26
N LYS A 46 2.73 -11.16 3.62
CA LYS A 46 3.76 -11.66 2.69
C LYS A 46 3.17 -12.40 1.51
N ASP A 47 2.05 -13.08 1.67
CA ASP A 47 1.38 -13.81 0.60
C ASP A 47 0.50 -12.90 -0.28
N ALA A 48 0.01 -11.79 0.29
CA ALA A 48 -0.91 -10.88 -0.34
C ALA A 48 -0.33 -10.12 -1.55
N LYS A 49 0.90 -9.60 -1.42
CA LYS A 49 1.69 -8.87 -2.44
C LYS A 49 1.11 -7.58 -3.03
N PHE A 50 -0.21 -7.48 -3.14
CA PHE A 50 -0.88 -6.39 -3.81
C PHE A 50 -2.15 -5.98 -3.05
N GLY A 51 -2.28 -4.69 -2.80
CA GLY A 51 -3.48 -4.09 -2.21
C GLY A 51 -3.79 -2.72 -2.82
N ILE A 52 -4.97 -2.20 -2.51
CA ILE A 52 -5.46 -0.92 -3.06
C ILE A 52 -6.01 -0.03 -1.95
N TYR A 53 -5.61 1.23 -1.93
CA TYR A 53 -6.17 2.25 -1.03
C TYR A 53 -6.50 3.53 -1.79
N ALA A 54 -7.06 4.53 -1.11
CA ALA A 54 -7.46 5.78 -1.74
C ALA A 54 -7.20 7.00 -0.86
N HIS A 55 -6.53 8.01 -1.43
CA HIS A 55 -6.48 9.38 -0.90
C HIS A 55 -7.76 10.11 -1.30
N TRP A 56 -8.74 10.08 -0.41
CA TRP A 56 -10.06 10.61 -0.66
C TRP A 56 -10.67 11.26 0.59
N GLY A 57 -11.27 12.43 0.42
CA GLY A 57 -11.85 13.22 1.51
C GLY A 57 -12.15 14.64 1.04
N VAL A 58 -12.23 15.58 1.97
CA VAL A 58 -12.46 17.01 1.66
C VAL A 58 -11.37 17.56 0.73
N LEU A 59 -10.14 17.06 0.84
CA LEU A 59 -9.03 17.41 -0.05
C LEU A 59 -9.29 17.13 -1.53
N SER A 60 -10.27 16.28 -1.86
CA SER A 60 -10.65 15.96 -3.24
C SER A 60 -11.64 16.97 -3.85
N VAL A 61 -12.26 17.84 -3.03
CA VAL A 61 -13.26 18.83 -3.48
C VAL A 61 -12.69 19.83 -4.50
N PRO A 62 -11.53 20.46 -4.26
CA PRO A 62 -11.01 21.48 -5.17
C PRO A 62 -10.58 20.90 -6.53
N ALA A 63 -10.26 19.60 -6.58
CA ALA A 63 -9.77 18.90 -7.77
C ALA A 63 -8.62 19.62 -8.50
N TYR A 64 -7.70 20.22 -7.74
CA TYR A 64 -6.64 21.11 -8.23
C TYR A 64 -5.28 20.78 -7.59
N ALA A 65 -4.21 20.88 -8.41
CA ALA A 65 -2.81 20.63 -8.04
C ALA A 65 -2.50 19.21 -7.50
N ASN A 66 -2.74 18.97 -6.21
CA ASN A 66 -2.50 17.69 -5.54
C ASN A 66 -3.20 17.62 -4.17
N ASP A 67 -3.02 16.51 -3.45
CA ASP A 67 -3.50 16.26 -2.08
C ASP A 67 -2.93 17.21 -1.00
N TRP A 68 -1.93 18.04 -1.34
CA TRP A 68 -1.41 19.13 -0.51
C TRP A 68 -2.08 20.48 -0.80
N TYR A 69 -3.10 20.54 -1.66
CA TYR A 69 -3.91 21.74 -1.84
C TYR A 69 -4.39 22.38 -0.52
N PRO A 70 -4.87 21.62 0.49
CA PRO A 70 -5.29 22.21 1.77
C PRO A 70 -4.18 23.02 2.45
N ARG A 71 -2.92 22.60 2.33
CA ARG A 71 -1.76 23.39 2.80
C ARG A 71 -1.49 24.55 1.85
N ASN A 72 -1.25 24.25 0.58
CA ASN A 72 -0.68 25.19 -0.37
C ASN A 72 -1.62 26.35 -0.69
N MET A 73 -2.94 26.15 -0.57
CA MET A 73 -3.91 27.24 -0.68
C MET A 73 -3.64 28.36 0.34
N HIS A 74 -3.00 28.09 1.48
CA HIS A 74 -2.64 29.06 2.52
C HIS A 74 -1.22 29.65 2.36
N VAL A 75 -0.44 29.20 1.37
CA VAL A 75 0.90 29.74 1.10
C VAL A 75 0.78 30.80 0.00
N LEU A 76 0.88 32.07 0.41
CA LEU A 76 0.65 33.22 -0.48
C LEU A 76 1.53 33.17 -1.74
N GLY A 77 0.90 33.36 -2.90
CA GLY A 77 1.60 33.43 -4.20
C GLY A 77 1.85 32.10 -4.90
N THR A 78 1.58 30.96 -4.26
CA THR A 78 1.51 29.65 -4.95
C THR A 78 0.36 29.62 -5.94
N ASP A 79 0.38 28.66 -6.87
CA ASP A 79 -0.69 28.53 -7.86
C ASP A 79 -1.99 28.03 -7.21
N GLU A 80 -1.90 27.20 -6.18
CA GLU A 80 -3.04 26.79 -5.34
C GLU A 80 -3.67 27.98 -4.63
N ASN A 81 -2.87 28.89 -4.08
CA ASN A 81 -3.36 30.11 -3.44
C ASN A 81 -4.03 31.06 -4.43
N LYS A 82 -3.45 31.26 -5.63
CA LYS A 82 -4.08 32.08 -6.68
C LYS A 82 -5.41 31.46 -7.10
N HIS A 83 -5.42 30.17 -7.39
CA HIS A 83 -6.63 29.44 -7.75
C HIS A 83 -7.71 29.55 -6.67
N GLN A 84 -7.32 29.43 -5.39
CA GLN A 84 -8.23 29.59 -4.25
C GLN A 84 -8.90 30.97 -4.26
N VAL A 85 -8.10 32.04 -4.37
CA VAL A 85 -8.59 33.42 -4.32
C VAL A 85 -9.48 33.73 -5.53
N GLU A 86 -9.11 33.26 -6.71
CA GLU A 86 -9.86 33.48 -7.96
C GLU A 86 -11.19 32.70 -7.99
N THR A 87 -11.21 31.48 -7.44
CA THR A 87 -12.35 30.56 -7.58
C THR A 87 -13.33 30.65 -6.40
N TYR A 88 -12.80 30.72 -5.17
CA TYR A 88 -13.60 30.61 -3.94
C TYR A 88 -13.56 31.88 -3.08
N GLY A 89 -12.52 32.71 -3.26
CA GLY A 89 -12.36 33.99 -2.58
C GLY A 89 -11.22 34.01 -1.55
N PRO A 90 -11.05 35.14 -0.84
CA PRO A 90 -9.91 35.33 0.06
C PRO A 90 -9.98 34.41 1.29
N LEU A 91 -8.81 33.97 1.75
CA LEU A 91 -8.64 32.97 2.83
C LEU A 91 -9.19 33.36 4.20
N ASN A 92 -9.42 34.66 4.44
CA ASN A 92 -10.07 35.15 5.67
C ASN A 92 -11.60 35.16 5.58
N LYS A 93 -12.16 34.78 4.42
CA LYS A 93 -13.60 34.61 4.19
C LYS A 93 -13.97 33.18 3.78
N PHE A 94 -13.05 32.48 3.11
CA PHE A 94 -13.20 31.09 2.71
C PHE A 94 -11.94 30.32 3.10
N GLY A 95 -11.99 29.59 4.21
CA GLY A 95 -10.93 28.68 4.64
C GLY A 95 -11.15 27.26 4.13
N TYR A 96 -10.15 26.40 4.32
CA TYR A 96 -10.26 24.98 3.95
C TYR A 96 -11.50 24.26 4.55
N HIS A 97 -11.89 24.58 5.77
CA HIS A 97 -13.08 24.01 6.42
C HIS A 97 -14.39 24.32 5.67
N ASP A 98 -14.44 25.38 4.85
CA ASP A 98 -15.61 25.73 4.03
C ASP A 98 -15.82 24.78 2.84
N PHE A 99 -14.84 23.92 2.52
CA PHE A 99 -15.03 22.83 1.57
C PHE A 99 -15.81 21.65 2.15
N VAL A 100 -15.91 21.53 3.48
CA VAL A 100 -16.56 20.38 4.14
C VAL A 100 -18.01 20.17 3.68
N PRO A 101 -18.89 21.20 3.60
CA PRO A 101 -20.25 21.02 3.09
C PRO A 101 -20.33 20.64 1.60
N MET A 102 -19.24 20.83 0.85
CA MET A 102 -19.14 20.49 -0.57
C MET A 102 -18.71 19.03 -0.78
N PHE A 103 -18.09 18.41 0.21
CA PHE A 103 -17.78 16.98 0.21
C PHE A 103 -19.03 16.17 0.58
N LYS A 104 -19.80 15.75 -0.42
CA LYS A 104 -21.10 15.06 -0.19
C LYS A 104 -21.08 13.56 -0.45
N ALA A 105 -20.07 13.04 -1.15
CA ALA A 105 -19.96 11.62 -1.48
C ALA A 105 -21.23 11.00 -2.12
N GLU A 106 -21.93 11.75 -2.98
CA GLU A 106 -23.25 11.37 -3.53
C GLU A 106 -23.23 10.09 -4.39
N GLN A 107 -22.07 9.76 -4.97
CA GLN A 107 -21.81 8.58 -5.80
C GLN A 107 -20.93 7.54 -5.08
N PHE A 108 -20.64 7.73 -3.79
CA PHE A 108 -19.86 6.76 -3.03
C PHE A 108 -20.64 5.48 -2.77
N ASN A 109 -20.06 4.35 -3.16
CA ASN A 109 -20.58 3.02 -2.90
C ASN A 109 -19.45 2.09 -2.46
N ALA A 110 -19.41 1.76 -1.16
CA ALA A 110 -18.40 0.89 -0.58
C ALA A 110 -18.36 -0.51 -1.22
N ASN A 111 -19.51 -1.05 -1.65
CA ASN A 111 -19.56 -2.34 -2.32
C ASN A 111 -18.91 -2.28 -3.71
N GLU A 112 -19.20 -1.24 -4.50
CA GLU A 112 -18.58 -1.07 -5.82
C GLU A 112 -17.06 -0.88 -5.72
N TRP A 113 -16.59 -0.13 -4.72
CA TRP A 113 -15.17 0.02 -4.46
C TRP A 113 -14.51 -1.32 -4.11
N ALA A 114 -15.12 -2.08 -3.18
CA ALA A 114 -14.58 -3.37 -2.78
C ALA A 114 -14.67 -4.41 -3.92
N ASP A 115 -15.71 -4.39 -4.76
CA ASP A 115 -15.81 -5.21 -5.97
C ASP A 115 -14.69 -4.89 -6.96
N LEU A 116 -14.39 -3.60 -7.17
CA LEU A 116 -13.29 -3.18 -8.03
C LEU A 116 -11.94 -3.64 -7.47
N MET A 117 -11.72 -3.57 -6.15
CA MET A 117 -10.51 -4.10 -5.51
C MET A 117 -10.34 -5.61 -5.77
N VAL A 118 -11.43 -6.39 -5.63
CA VAL A 118 -11.42 -7.83 -5.95
C VAL A 118 -11.11 -8.06 -7.44
N GLN A 119 -11.77 -7.31 -8.32
CA GLN A 119 -11.57 -7.42 -9.77
C GLN A 119 -10.12 -7.11 -10.15
N ALA A 120 -9.50 -6.12 -9.52
CA ALA A 120 -8.10 -5.75 -9.70
C ALA A 120 -7.12 -6.79 -9.14
N GLY A 121 -7.58 -7.78 -8.38
CA GLY A 121 -6.76 -8.82 -7.77
C GLY A 121 -6.23 -8.50 -6.38
N ALA A 122 -6.53 -7.32 -5.83
CA ALA A 122 -6.06 -6.92 -4.49
C ALA A 122 -6.43 -7.96 -3.42
N LYS A 123 -5.59 -8.06 -2.38
CA LYS A 123 -5.82 -8.93 -1.20
C LYS A 123 -6.07 -8.15 0.08
N PHE A 124 -5.75 -6.88 0.06
CA PHE A 124 -6.03 -5.93 1.12
C PHE A 124 -6.39 -4.57 0.50
N GLY A 125 -7.15 -3.76 1.23
CA GLY A 125 -7.45 -2.42 0.78
C GLY A 125 -8.27 -1.58 1.74
N GLY A 126 -8.53 -0.34 1.36
CA GLY A 126 -9.31 0.60 2.16
C GLY A 126 -9.14 2.05 1.72
N VAL A 127 -9.08 2.97 2.68
CA VAL A 127 -9.02 4.42 2.45
C VAL A 127 -8.08 5.06 3.45
N VAL A 128 -7.58 6.26 3.12
CA VAL A 128 -7.00 7.15 4.11
C VAL A 128 -8.07 7.50 5.14
N ALA A 129 -7.91 7.01 6.37
CA ALA A 129 -8.88 7.25 7.44
C ALA A 129 -8.80 8.70 7.90
N GLU A 130 -7.58 9.25 8.02
CA GLU A 130 -7.34 10.67 8.25
C GLU A 130 -6.04 11.08 7.57
N HIS A 131 -6.12 12.09 6.71
CA HIS A 131 -4.95 12.68 6.06
C HIS A 131 -4.33 13.76 6.99
N HIS A 132 -3.42 14.58 6.47
CA HIS A 132 -2.82 15.68 7.24
C HIS A 132 -3.78 16.85 7.54
N ASP A 133 -4.93 16.86 6.88
CA ASP A 133 -5.85 17.99 6.78
C ASP A 133 -6.83 18.11 7.97
N GLY A 134 -6.77 17.16 8.91
CA GLY A 134 -7.61 17.14 10.11
C GLY A 134 -9.03 16.61 9.89
N TRP A 135 -9.29 15.97 8.74
CA TRP A 135 -10.56 15.35 8.39
C TRP A 135 -10.56 13.84 8.65
N SER A 136 -11.54 13.36 9.41
CA SER A 136 -11.74 11.94 9.71
C SER A 136 -12.83 11.31 8.81
N ASN A 137 -12.50 10.28 8.03
CA ASN A 137 -13.44 9.53 7.19
C ASN A 137 -14.28 8.48 7.94
N TRP A 138 -14.43 8.59 9.26
CA TRP A 138 -15.23 7.68 10.08
C TRP A 138 -16.12 8.44 11.06
N ALA A 139 -17.03 7.74 11.74
CA ALA A 139 -17.88 8.32 12.76
C ALA A 139 -17.12 8.59 14.09
N SER A 140 -16.20 9.55 14.09
CA SER A 140 -15.41 9.90 15.28
C SER A 140 -16.25 10.59 16.34
N LYS A 141 -16.04 10.25 17.63
CA LYS A 141 -16.61 11.00 18.76
C LYS A 141 -15.64 12.04 19.32
N ILE A 142 -14.38 11.99 18.88
CA ILE A 142 -13.31 12.89 19.31
C ILE A 142 -13.19 14.05 18.35
N ASN A 143 -13.11 13.79 17.04
CA ASN A 143 -12.97 14.82 16.02
C ASN A 143 -14.33 15.20 15.42
N PRO A 144 -14.85 16.42 15.63
CA PRO A 144 -16.11 16.86 15.00
C PRO A 144 -15.97 17.07 13.48
N TRP A 145 -14.75 17.16 12.95
CA TRP A 145 -14.48 17.24 11.51
C TRP A 145 -14.44 15.85 10.90
N ASN A 146 -15.60 15.21 10.84
CA ASN A 146 -15.72 13.84 10.38
C ASN A 146 -16.89 13.63 9.40
N SER A 147 -16.81 12.54 8.64
CA SER A 147 -17.78 12.22 7.58
C SER A 147 -19.19 11.89 8.06
N MET A 148 -19.36 11.52 9.32
CA MET A 148 -20.68 11.20 9.89
C MET A 148 -21.41 12.47 10.35
N ASP A 149 -20.70 13.37 11.02
CA ASP A 149 -21.28 14.59 11.58
C ASP A 149 -21.41 15.71 10.55
N LYS A 150 -20.55 15.73 9.53
CA LYS A 150 -20.50 16.78 8.50
C LYS A 150 -20.37 16.17 7.11
N GLY A 151 -20.57 17.00 6.08
CA GLY A 151 -20.37 16.60 4.69
C GLY A 151 -21.34 15.49 4.26
N PRO A 152 -20.87 14.25 4.01
CA PRO A 152 -21.70 13.18 3.46
C PRO A 152 -22.69 12.56 4.46
N HIS A 153 -22.53 12.80 5.77
CA HIS A 153 -23.31 12.16 6.84
C HIS A 153 -23.28 10.62 6.78
N ARG A 154 -22.09 10.07 6.56
CA ARG A 154 -21.82 8.63 6.39
C ARG A 154 -20.56 8.21 7.14
N ASP A 155 -20.58 6.98 7.67
CA ASP A 155 -19.39 6.33 8.21
C ASP A 155 -18.63 5.62 7.07
N ILE A 156 -17.80 6.37 6.34
CA ILE A 156 -17.10 5.87 5.13
C ILE A 156 -16.20 4.67 5.47
N VAL A 157 -15.38 4.77 6.52
CA VAL A 157 -14.51 3.67 6.97
C VAL A 157 -15.36 2.46 7.40
N GLY A 158 -16.45 2.67 8.14
CA GLY A 158 -17.33 1.56 8.56
C GLY A 158 -18.01 0.83 7.40
N GLU A 159 -18.50 1.58 6.41
CA GLU A 159 -19.09 1.01 5.20
C GLU A 159 -18.06 0.22 4.37
N LEU A 160 -16.85 0.76 4.19
CA LEU A 160 -15.75 0.07 3.51
C LEU A 160 -15.28 -1.16 4.29
N ALA A 161 -15.12 -1.07 5.60
CA ALA A 161 -14.75 -2.20 6.46
C ALA A 161 -15.71 -3.37 6.26
N THR A 162 -17.01 -3.10 6.24
CA THR A 162 -18.05 -4.10 5.98
C THR A 162 -17.92 -4.70 4.58
N ALA A 163 -17.80 -3.87 3.54
CA ALA A 163 -17.74 -4.32 2.16
C ALA A 163 -16.46 -5.13 1.83
N ILE A 164 -15.32 -4.73 2.39
CA ILE A 164 -13.99 -5.33 2.21
C ILE A 164 -13.93 -6.69 2.91
N HIS A 165 -14.30 -6.74 4.19
CA HIS A 165 -14.37 -8.02 4.92
C HIS A 165 -15.40 -8.98 4.30
N GLY A 166 -16.53 -8.47 3.81
CA GLY A 166 -17.55 -9.25 3.11
C GLY A 166 -17.04 -9.95 1.84
N ARG A 167 -15.92 -9.50 1.28
CA ARG A 167 -15.25 -10.09 0.10
C ARG A 167 -13.98 -10.89 0.46
N GLY A 168 -13.72 -11.09 1.75
CA GLY A 168 -12.53 -11.80 2.23
C GLY A 168 -11.23 -11.04 2.05
N LEU A 169 -11.29 -9.73 1.78
CA LEU A 169 -10.13 -8.86 1.74
C LEU A 169 -9.76 -8.40 3.16
N LYS A 170 -8.51 -8.00 3.33
CA LYS A 170 -7.97 -7.41 4.56
C LYS A 170 -8.15 -5.90 4.56
N LEU A 171 -8.59 -5.33 5.69
CA LEU A 171 -8.84 -3.88 5.80
C LEU A 171 -7.55 -3.11 6.06
N VAL A 172 -7.31 -2.07 5.27
CA VAL A 172 -6.30 -1.05 5.49
C VAL A 172 -6.94 0.27 5.88
N THR A 173 -6.36 0.92 6.87
CA THR A 173 -6.57 2.34 7.15
C THR A 173 -5.21 3.02 7.21
N SER A 174 -5.07 4.18 6.59
CA SER A 174 -3.90 5.02 6.83
C SER A 174 -4.23 6.23 7.70
N PHE A 175 -3.26 6.64 8.52
CA PHE A 175 -3.38 7.72 9.49
C PHE A 175 -2.18 8.66 9.37
N HIS A 176 -2.44 9.88 8.92
CA HIS A 176 -1.39 10.85 8.55
C HIS A 176 -1.44 12.10 9.44
N LYS A 177 -2.23 12.05 10.53
CA LYS A 177 -2.51 13.21 11.38
C LYS A 177 -1.26 13.76 12.05
N ASP A 178 -0.18 12.99 12.20
CA ASP A 178 1.04 13.38 12.91
C ASP A 178 1.59 14.74 12.47
N ARG A 179 1.52 15.04 11.16
CA ARG A 179 1.95 16.32 10.57
C ARG A 179 0.97 17.48 10.84
N ASN A 180 -0.31 17.21 11.10
CA ASN A 180 -1.36 18.21 11.33
C ASN A 180 -1.02 19.15 12.50
N LEU A 181 -0.43 18.62 13.58
CA LEU A 181 -0.05 19.42 14.76
C LEU A 181 0.81 20.62 14.36
N GLN A 182 0.30 21.82 14.58
CA GLN A 182 1.07 23.05 14.43
C GLN A 182 1.99 23.24 15.64
N ILE A 183 3.29 23.41 15.36
CA ILE A 183 4.33 23.51 16.41
C ILE A 183 5.16 24.79 16.37
N ASN A 184 4.96 25.64 15.36
CA ASN A 184 5.79 26.82 15.09
C ASN A 184 5.04 28.14 15.25
N ASN A 185 3.92 28.17 15.99
CA ASN A 185 3.09 29.37 16.14
C ASN A 185 3.84 30.58 16.73
N ASP A 186 4.81 30.32 17.60
CA ASP A 186 5.67 31.31 18.27
C ASP A 186 6.97 31.63 17.51
N ASN A 187 7.20 31.02 16.33
CA ASN A 187 8.40 31.20 15.53
C ASN A 187 8.09 31.65 14.08
N PRO A 188 8.04 32.98 13.83
CA PRO A 188 7.71 33.54 12.52
C PRO A 188 8.59 33.08 11.36
N GLU A 189 9.86 32.76 11.62
CA GLU A 189 10.78 32.27 10.59
C GLU A 189 10.40 30.88 10.07
N LYS A 190 9.60 30.14 10.86
CA LYS A 190 9.17 28.76 10.59
C LYS A 190 7.68 28.61 10.29
N TRP A 191 6.95 29.71 10.14
CA TRP A 191 5.50 29.68 9.88
C TRP A 191 5.13 28.93 8.60
N LEU A 192 6.05 28.88 7.63
CA LEU A 192 5.87 28.17 6.35
C LEU A 192 6.59 26.81 6.30
N ASP A 193 7.25 26.38 7.37
CA ASP A 193 7.93 25.08 7.39
C ASP A 193 6.92 23.94 7.21
N ASP A 194 7.34 22.86 6.56
CA ASP A 194 6.49 21.69 6.32
C ASP A 194 6.40 20.76 7.53
N GLU A 195 7.13 21.08 8.61
CA GLU A 195 7.01 20.35 9.88
C GLU A 195 5.54 20.32 10.29
N SER A 196 4.84 21.46 10.27
CA SER A 196 3.39 21.55 10.47
C SER A 196 2.66 21.53 9.13
N TYR A 197 1.55 20.80 9.00
CA TYR A 197 0.85 20.69 7.73
C TYR A 197 0.20 22.00 7.28
N PHE A 198 -0.52 22.70 8.17
CA PHE A 198 -1.01 24.03 7.87
C PHE A 198 0.03 25.09 8.28
N PRO A 199 0.30 26.09 7.43
CA PRO A 199 1.16 27.20 7.81
C PRO A 199 0.46 28.06 8.86
N TYR A 200 1.25 28.59 9.79
CA TYR A 200 0.72 29.53 10.77
C TYR A 200 0.61 30.92 10.15
N ASN A 201 -0.58 31.52 10.19
CA ASN A 201 -0.79 32.89 9.74
C ASN A 201 -1.84 33.58 10.63
N PRO A 202 -1.47 34.62 11.39
CA PRO A 202 -2.39 35.36 12.28
C PRO A 202 -3.65 35.91 11.61
N ASP A 203 -3.62 36.13 10.29
CA ASP A 203 -4.72 36.72 9.53
C ASP A 203 -5.63 35.65 8.86
N MET A 204 -5.36 34.36 9.10
CA MET A 204 -6.08 33.23 8.49
C MET A 204 -6.65 32.27 9.53
N PHE A 205 -7.62 31.46 9.13
CA PHE A 205 -8.23 30.44 9.99
C PHE A 205 -7.25 29.38 10.51
N THR A 206 -6.10 29.20 9.86
CA THR A 206 -5.07 28.26 10.31
C THR A 206 -4.52 28.60 11.70
N SER A 207 -4.56 29.86 12.12
CA SER A 207 -4.15 30.30 13.48
C SER A 207 -5.33 30.45 14.45
N SER A 208 -6.54 30.03 14.06
CA SER A 208 -7.73 30.17 14.90
C SER A 208 -7.57 29.46 16.24
N THR A 209 -8.08 30.08 17.30
CA THR A 209 -8.17 29.49 18.64
C THR A 209 -9.58 29.01 18.98
N ASP A 210 -10.53 29.17 18.06
CA ASP A 210 -11.88 28.62 18.19
C ASP A 210 -11.81 27.11 18.44
N PRO A 211 -12.52 26.58 19.44
CA PRO A 211 -12.38 25.19 19.87
C PRO A 211 -12.59 24.16 18.77
N GLU A 212 -13.49 24.40 17.83
CA GLU A 212 -13.80 23.47 16.73
C GLU A 212 -12.84 23.67 15.57
N ILE A 213 -12.68 24.91 15.10
CA ILE A 213 -11.83 25.22 13.94
C ILE A 213 -10.37 24.81 14.19
N ARG A 214 -9.85 25.04 15.40
CA ARG A 214 -8.47 24.68 15.73
C ARG A 214 -8.20 23.18 15.67
N MET A 215 -9.23 22.33 15.76
CA MET A 215 -9.10 20.87 15.61
C MET A 215 -8.76 20.49 14.17
N MET A 216 -9.44 21.09 13.19
CA MET A 216 -9.14 20.90 11.77
C MET A 216 -7.69 21.28 11.45
N TYR A 217 -7.28 22.47 11.90
CA TYR A 217 -5.98 23.05 11.54
C TYR A 217 -4.82 22.61 12.43
N GLY A 218 -5.06 21.82 13.48
CA GLY A 218 -4.02 21.38 14.40
C GLY A 218 -3.40 22.48 15.27
N ASN A 219 -4.03 23.67 15.35
CA ASN A 219 -3.56 24.80 16.17
C ASN A 219 -4.02 24.66 17.63
N MET A 220 -3.53 23.62 18.31
CA MET A 220 -3.95 23.29 19.67
C MET A 220 -2.79 22.96 20.60
N PRO A 221 -3.00 22.98 21.93
CA PRO A 221 -1.97 22.54 22.87
C PRO A 221 -1.53 21.10 22.56
N LYS A 222 -0.21 20.87 22.56
CA LYS A 222 0.39 19.58 22.21
C LYS A 222 -0.21 18.40 22.99
N GLU A 223 -0.39 18.56 24.31
CA GLU A 223 -1.00 17.51 25.15
C GLU A 223 -2.44 17.18 24.76
N GLN A 224 -3.22 18.16 24.29
CA GLN A 224 -4.56 17.88 23.79
C GLN A 224 -4.47 17.10 22.47
N PHE A 225 -3.57 17.49 21.58
CA PHE A 225 -3.34 16.80 20.32
C PHE A 225 -2.92 15.34 20.54
N TYR A 226 -1.98 15.07 21.44
CA TYR A 226 -1.50 13.71 21.71
C TYR A 226 -2.61 12.81 22.28
N LYS A 227 -3.47 13.35 23.15
CA LYS A 227 -4.65 12.62 23.65
C LYS A 227 -5.65 12.32 22.54
N ASN A 228 -5.92 13.28 21.66
CA ASN A 228 -6.81 13.09 20.52
C ASN A 228 -6.23 12.05 19.56
N TRP A 229 -4.95 12.17 19.19
CA TRP A 229 -4.22 11.24 18.32
C TRP A 229 -4.34 9.80 18.81
N LEU A 230 -4.08 9.54 20.10
CA LEU A 230 -4.20 8.19 20.66
C LEU A 230 -5.67 7.74 20.75
N GLY A 231 -6.58 8.65 21.13
CA GLY A 231 -8.00 8.35 21.25
C GLY A 231 -8.63 7.97 19.90
N GLU A 232 -8.33 8.71 18.84
CA GLU A 232 -8.83 8.47 17.48
C GLU A 232 -8.29 7.16 16.89
N LEU A 233 -7.01 6.85 17.11
CA LEU A 233 -6.45 5.54 16.75
C LEU A 233 -7.17 4.41 17.49
N LYS A 234 -7.50 4.60 18.79
CA LYS A 234 -8.30 3.63 19.54
C LYS A 234 -9.71 3.50 18.98
N GLU A 235 -10.38 4.60 18.63
CA GLU A 235 -11.69 4.54 17.96
C GLU A 235 -11.62 3.74 16.66
N LEU A 236 -10.61 3.99 15.83
CA LEU A 236 -10.41 3.26 14.57
C LEU A 236 -10.23 1.76 14.82
N ILE A 237 -9.40 1.39 15.80
CA ILE A 237 -9.13 0.00 16.16
C ILE A 237 -10.38 -0.69 16.70
N ASP A 238 -11.04 -0.06 17.66
CA ASP A 238 -12.15 -0.66 18.42
C ASP A 238 -13.40 -0.80 17.55
N ASN A 239 -13.68 0.17 16.68
CA ASN A 239 -14.89 0.18 15.86
C ASN A 239 -14.74 -0.61 14.56
N TYR A 240 -13.56 -0.63 13.93
CA TYR A 240 -13.40 -1.16 12.58
C TYR A 240 -12.41 -2.32 12.48
N SER A 241 -11.55 -2.50 13.49
CA SER A 241 -10.54 -3.55 13.53
C SER A 241 -9.77 -3.66 12.20
N PRO A 242 -8.98 -2.66 11.79
CA PRO A 242 -8.12 -2.78 10.62
C PRO A 242 -7.17 -3.98 10.75
N ASP A 243 -6.73 -4.51 9.60
CA ASP A 243 -5.67 -5.51 9.53
C ASP A 243 -4.30 -4.88 9.29
N LEU A 244 -4.27 -3.67 8.72
CA LEU A 244 -3.08 -2.86 8.54
C LEU A 244 -3.39 -1.41 8.91
N ILE A 245 -2.58 -0.83 9.80
CA ILE A 245 -2.54 0.63 10.02
C ILE A 245 -1.24 1.16 9.42
N TYR A 246 -1.39 2.02 8.44
CA TYR A 246 -0.30 2.74 7.79
C TYR A 246 -0.11 4.09 8.46
N PHE A 247 1.12 4.44 8.79
CA PHE A 247 1.50 5.81 9.13
C PHE A 247 2.33 6.42 8.02
N ASP A 248 2.04 7.68 7.75
CA ASP A 248 2.86 8.52 6.88
C ASP A 248 4.11 9.00 7.65
N SER A 249 4.56 10.23 7.40
CA SER A 249 5.71 10.86 8.03
C SER A 249 5.34 11.76 9.21
N LYS A 250 6.36 12.13 10.01
CA LYS A 250 6.30 13.02 11.17
C LYS A 250 5.78 12.37 12.46
N MET A 251 5.82 11.05 12.57
CA MET A 251 5.61 10.37 13.85
C MET A 251 6.66 10.81 14.90
N THR A 252 7.80 11.35 14.48
CA THR A 252 8.79 12.02 15.36
C THR A 252 8.18 13.14 16.23
N LYS A 253 7.04 13.72 15.85
CA LYS A 253 6.30 14.72 16.66
C LYS A 253 5.51 14.12 17.82
N ILE A 254 5.22 12.83 17.76
CA ILE A 254 4.42 12.13 18.76
C ILE A 254 5.36 11.60 19.86
N PRO A 255 5.06 11.82 21.15
CA PRO A 255 5.90 11.29 22.22
C PRO A 255 5.90 9.77 22.21
N GLU A 256 7.05 9.18 22.53
CA GLU A 256 7.27 7.73 22.54
C GLU A 256 6.22 6.98 23.38
N SER A 257 5.82 7.55 24.52
CA SER A 257 4.80 6.95 25.39
C SER A 257 3.44 6.81 24.72
N TYR A 258 3.06 7.72 23.81
CA TYR A 258 1.80 7.62 23.06
C TYR A 258 1.91 6.57 21.94
N LYS A 259 3.05 6.49 21.24
CA LYS A 259 3.31 5.43 20.25
C LYS A 259 3.25 4.04 20.86
N GLN A 260 3.89 3.87 22.03
CA GLN A 260 3.87 2.62 22.79
C GLN A 260 2.45 2.23 23.23
N GLN A 261 1.65 3.19 23.71
CA GLN A 261 0.26 2.96 24.09
C GLN A 261 -0.61 2.58 22.90
N PHE A 262 -0.43 3.22 21.75
CA PHE A 262 -1.11 2.85 20.50
C PHE A 262 -0.79 1.40 20.12
N LEU A 263 0.49 1.04 20.04
CA LEU A 263 0.91 -0.31 19.65
C LEU A 263 0.41 -1.37 20.63
N ALA A 264 0.51 -1.11 21.94
CA ALA A 264 0.00 -2.00 22.96
C ALA A 264 -1.51 -2.23 22.78
N HIS A 265 -2.27 -1.16 22.55
CA HIS A 265 -3.71 -1.25 22.30
C HIS A 265 -4.01 -2.10 21.06
N TYR A 266 -3.34 -1.81 19.94
CA TYR A 266 -3.60 -2.50 18.68
C TYR A 266 -3.20 -3.98 18.72
N PHE A 267 -2.05 -4.30 19.30
CA PHE A 267 -1.59 -5.68 19.43
C PHE A 267 -2.47 -6.48 20.40
N ASN A 268 -2.89 -5.91 21.52
CA ASN A 268 -3.84 -6.57 22.43
C ASN A 268 -5.21 -6.78 21.77
N HIS A 269 -5.70 -5.81 20.99
CA HIS A 269 -6.89 -5.98 20.18
C HIS A 269 -6.74 -7.14 19.19
N SER A 270 -5.60 -7.22 18.49
CA SER A 270 -5.30 -8.31 17.55
C SER A 270 -5.35 -9.70 18.19
N VAL A 271 -4.86 -9.83 19.44
CA VAL A 271 -4.93 -11.06 20.23
C VAL A 271 -6.39 -11.40 20.55
N ALA A 272 -7.18 -10.43 21.00
CA ALA A 272 -8.60 -10.62 21.29
C ALA A 272 -9.39 -11.05 20.04
N GLN A 273 -9.07 -10.45 18.88
CA GLN A 273 -9.66 -10.79 17.59
C GLN A 273 -9.05 -12.04 16.94
N LYS A 274 -8.04 -12.67 17.57
CA LYS A 274 -7.33 -13.85 17.06
C LYS A 274 -6.79 -13.66 15.63
N LYS A 275 -6.27 -12.47 15.33
CA LYS A 275 -5.73 -12.11 14.01
C LYS A 275 -4.37 -11.43 14.13
N GLN A 276 -3.53 -11.60 13.12
CA GLN A 276 -2.29 -10.82 12.99
C GLN A 276 -2.60 -9.51 12.28
N VAL A 277 -2.14 -8.41 12.86
CA VAL A 277 -2.19 -7.07 12.28
C VAL A 277 -0.80 -6.59 11.84
N ILE A 278 -0.78 -5.62 10.94
CA ILE A 278 0.41 -4.95 10.43
C ILE A 278 0.38 -3.47 10.83
N VAL A 279 1.56 -2.94 11.16
CA VAL A 279 1.80 -1.51 11.31
C VAL A 279 2.95 -1.15 10.40
N THR A 280 2.81 -0.08 9.61
CA THR A 280 3.90 0.45 8.78
C THR A 280 4.34 1.82 9.24
N HIS A 281 5.56 2.22 8.85
CA HIS A 281 6.14 3.51 9.14
C HIS A 281 7.06 3.96 8.01
N LYS A 282 7.25 5.28 7.89
CA LYS A 282 8.26 5.86 7.02
C LYS A 282 9.52 6.24 7.80
N GLU A 283 10.64 6.35 7.09
CA GLU A 283 11.86 7.04 7.54
C GLU A 283 12.42 6.57 8.91
N GLY A 284 12.20 5.31 9.28
CA GLY A 284 12.66 4.77 10.57
C GLY A 284 11.96 5.36 11.81
N GLU A 285 10.80 6.00 11.66
CA GLU A 285 10.09 6.66 12.76
C GLU A 285 9.41 5.71 13.77
N LEU A 286 9.43 4.40 13.49
CA LEU A 286 9.09 3.32 14.43
C LEU A 286 10.13 2.19 14.38
N PRO A 287 10.35 1.44 15.48
CA PRO A 287 11.28 0.30 15.47
C PRO A 287 10.82 -0.84 14.55
N LYS A 288 11.73 -1.36 13.71
CA LYS A 288 11.48 -2.52 12.82
C LYS A 288 11.09 -3.82 13.54
N THR A 289 11.27 -3.87 14.86
CA THR A 289 10.83 -4.98 15.71
C THR A 289 9.31 -4.99 15.94
N VAL A 290 8.61 -3.90 15.64
CA VAL A 290 7.16 -3.76 15.87
C VAL A 290 6.40 -3.32 14.61
N SER A 291 7.09 -2.85 13.59
CA SER A 291 6.51 -2.31 12.35
C SER A 291 7.32 -2.73 11.12
N LEU A 292 6.72 -2.57 9.95
CA LEU A 292 7.39 -2.71 8.65
C LEU A 292 7.73 -1.33 8.08
N GLU A 293 8.85 -1.24 7.39
CA GLU A 293 9.24 -0.01 6.68
C GLU A 293 8.40 0.11 5.40
N ASP A 294 7.90 1.31 5.19
CA ASP A 294 7.16 1.72 4.00
C ASP A 294 7.95 2.77 3.21
N PHE A 295 8.09 2.54 1.91
CA PHE A 295 8.87 3.38 1.02
C PHE A 295 7.95 4.12 0.04
N GLU A 296 7.66 5.39 0.31
CA GLU A 296 6.79 6.22 -0.55
C GLU A 296 7.26 6.29 -1.98
N LYS A 297 6.46 5.77 -2.92
CA LYS A 297 6.81 5.62 -4.34
C LYS A 297 8.21 5.04 -4.53
N GLY A 298 8.58 4.19 -3.58
CA GLY A 298 9.94 3.78 -3.33
C GLY A 298 10.15 2.33 -3.66
N ARG A 299 11.41 1.99 -3.92
CA ARG A 299 11.82 0.65 -4.37
C ARG A 299 13.19 0.34 -3.79
N MET A 300 13.47 -0.94 -3.58
CA MET A 300 14.82 -1.42 -3.24
C MET A 300 15.61 -1.74 -4.51
N ASP A 301 16.94 -1.57 -4.48
CA ASP A 301 17.84 -1.92 -5.60
C ASP A 301 18.40 -3.35 -5.50
N ARG A 302 18.05 -4.05 -4.42
CA ARG A 302 18.52 -5.40 -4.07
C ARG A 302 17.42 -6.18 -3.34
N ILE A 303 17.60 -7.49 -3.22
CA ILE A 303 16.80 -8.30 -2.29
C ILE A 303 17.13 -7.85 -0.87
N THR A 304 16.11 -7.62 -0.06
CA THR A 304 16.25 -7.30 1.37
C THR A 304 15.93 -8.51 2.23
N PRO A 305 16.62 -8.69 3.38
CA PRO A 305 16.24 -9.71 4.36
C PRO A 305 14.88 -9.40 5.00
N GLU A 306 14.61 -8.12 5.26
CA GLU A 306 13.37 -7.61 5.83
C GLU A 306 12.31 -7.48 4.75
N PHE A 307 11.07 -7.84 5.09
CA PHE A 307 9.90 -7.57 4.24
C PHE A 307 9.50 -6.10 4.38
N TRP A 308 9.08 -5.48 3.28
CA TRP A 308 8.75 -4.04 3.24
C TRP A 308 7.48 -3.78 2.42
N LEU A 309 6.85 -2.65 2.70
CA LEU A 309 5.76 -2.09 1.92
C LEU A 309 6.29 -0.95 1.03
N THR A 310 5.68 -0.76 -0.13
CA THR A 310 5.71 0.50 -0.84
C THR A 310 4.30 0.88 -1.23
N ASP A 311 3.95 2.13 -0.96
CA ASP A 311 2.83 2.79 -1.58
C ASP A 311 3.22 3.36 -2.95
N GLU A 312 2.42 3.06 -3.95
CA GLU A 312 2.51 3.62 -5.30
C GLU A 312 1.13 4.16 -5.67
N THR A 313 1.02 4.94 -6.74
CA THR A 313 -0.27 5.46 -7.20
C THR A 313 -0.53 5.17 -8.67
N VAL A 314 -1.80 4.98 -9.04
CA VAL A 314 -2.22 4.90 -10.45
C VAL A 314 -1.94 6.20 -11.20
N SER A 315 -1.86 7.31 -10.48
CA SER A 315 -1.70 8.65 -11.02
C SER A 315 -0.24 9.08 -11.21
N VAL A 316 -0.07 10.25 -11.85
CA VAL A 316 1.20 10.97 -11.98
C VAL A 316 1.01 12.34 -11.33
N GLY A 317 1.84 12.63 -10.31
CA GLY A 317 1.96 13.96 -9.70
C GLY A 317 1.08 14.25 -8.48
N SER A 318 0.03 13.48 -8.20
CA SER A 318 -0.87 13.69 -7.05
C SER A 318 -1.43 12.37 -6.53
N TRP A 319 -1.60 12.21 -5.22
CA TRP A 319 -2.31 11.05 -4.66
C TRP A 319 -3.84 11.21 -4.78
N SER A 320 -4.35 12.43 -4.71
CA SER A 320 -5.79 12.72 -4.82
C SER A 320 -6.21 13.12 -6.24
N TYR A 321 -7.52 13.11 -6.50
CA TYR A 321 -8.07 13.45 -7.81
C TYR A 321 -7.81 14.92 -8.16
N THR A 322 -7.39 15.17 -9.40
CA THR A 322 -7.34 16.51 -9.98
C THR A 322 -7.91 16.49 -11.40
N ASN A 323 -8.35 17.65 -11.89
CA ASN A 323 -8.89 17.77 -13.26
C ASN A 323 -7.84 17.52 -14.35
N THR A 324 -6.55 17.57 -14.01
CA THR A 324 -5.42 17.38 -14.92
C THR A 324 -4.63 16.11 -14.61
N LEU A 325 -5.20 15.19 -13.82
CA LEU A 325 -4.51 14.01 -13.30
C LEU A 325 -4.05 13.09 -14.45
N GLY A 326 -2.73 13.02 -14.65
CA GLY A 326 -2.11 12.00 -15.50
C GLY A 326 -2.16 10.63 -14.84
N LEU A 327 -2.18 9.56 -15.63
CA LEU A 327 -2.21 8.18 -15.14
C LEU A 327 -1.04 7.37 -15.71
N LYS A 328 -0.57 6.40 -14.92
CA LYS A 328 0.27 5.30 -15.39
C LYS A 328 -0.56 4.30 -16.18
N THR A 329 0.08 3.49 -17.02
CA THR A 329 -0.59 2.36 -17.68
C THR A 329 -0.67 1.15 -16.76
N ALA A 330 -1.55 0.19 -17.09
CA ALA A 330 -1.58 -1.09 -16.37
C ALA A 330 -0.26 -1.85 -16.49
N ASP A 331 0.39 -1.78 -17.66
CA ASP A 331 1.69 -2.40 -17.94
C ASP A 331 2.79 -1.87 -17.00
N GLU A 332 2.89 -0.54 -16.86
CA GLU A 332 3.83 0.08 -15.94
C GLU A 332 3.62 -0.39 -14.49
N ILE A 333 2.37 -0.55 -14.06
CA ILE A 333 2.05 -0.99 -12.69
C ILE A 333 2.34 -2.48 -12.48
N ILE A 334 2.12 -3.32 -13.51
CA ILE A 334 2.45 -4.75 -13.46
C ILE A 334 3.96 -4.95 -13.38
N ASP A 335 4.74 -4.21 -14.15
CA ASP A 335 6.20 -4.27 -14.10
C ASP A 335 6.73 -3.84 -12.72
N LEU A 336 6.17 -2.76 -12.17
CA LEU A 336 6.50 -2.32 -10.80
C LEU A 336 6.17 -3.40 -9.77
N LEU A 337 4.99 -4.01 -9.86
CA LEU A 337 4.59 -5.11 -8.97
C LEU A 337 5.58 -6.28 -9.04
N ALA A 338 5.98 -6.70 -10.25
CA ALA A 338 6.95 -7.77 -10.43
C ALA A 338 8.32 -7.42 -9.84
N ASP A 339 8.82 -6.19 -10.06
CA ASP A 339 10.08 -5.69 -9.49
C ASP A 339 10.04 -5.69 -7.95
N ILE A 340 8.98 -5.14 -7.37
CA ILE A 340 8.78 -5.06 -5.91
C ILE A 340 8.73 -6.46 -5.28
N VAL A 341 7.92 -7.36 -5.83
CA VAL A 341 7.75 -8.71 -5.28
C VAL A 341 9.03 -9.53 -5.37
N SER A 342 9.79 -9.39 -6.46
CA SER A 342 11.08 -10.07 -6.63
C SER A 342 12.16 -9.65 -5.62
N LYS A 343 11.98 -8.49 -4.97
CA LYS A 343 12.89 -7.89 -3.99
C LYS A 343 12.38 -7.95 -2.55
N ASN A 344 11.49 -8.89 -2.28
CA ASN A 344 10.92 -9.14 -0.95
C ASN A 344 9.97 -8.03 -0.45
N GLY A 345 9.29 -7.32 -1.37
CA GLY A 345 8.32 -6.29 -1.04
C GLY A 345 6.86 -6.68 -1.32
N THR A 346 5.95 -5.80 -0.91
CA THR A 346 4.54 -5.77 -1.32
C THR A 346 4.17 -4.35 -1.77
N MET A 347 3.22 -4.24 -2.69
CA MET A 347 2.76 -2.96 -3.23
C MET A 347 1.35 -2.63 -2.75
N MET A 348 1.14 -1.40 -2.29
CA MET A 348 -0.18 -0.83 -2.03
C MET A 348 -0.44 0.31 -3.01
N LEU A 349 -1.35 0.09 -3.94
CA LEU A 349 -1.64 1.03 -5.02
C LEU A 349 -2.77 1.98 -4.62
N ASN A 350 -2.47 3.27 -4.63
CA ASN A 350 -3.44 4.34 -4.47
C ASN A 350 -4.27 4.52 -5.75
N ILE A 351 -5.57 4.70 -5.56
CA ILE A 351 -6.48 5.31 -6.54
C ILE A 351 -6.93 6.69 -6.07
N SER A 352 -7.47 7.47 -7.01
CA SER A 352 -7.84 8.87 -6.81
C SER A 352 -9.31 9.11 -7.17
N PRO A 353 -10.26 8.76 -6.28
CA PRO A 353 -11.69 9.03 -6.48
C PRO A 353 -12.00 10.53 -6.48
N LYS A 354 -13.07 10.93 -7.18
CA LYS A 354 -13.59 12.31 -7.16
C LYS A 354 -14.29 12.60 -5.83
N ALA A 355 -14.49 13.87 -5.49
CA ALA A 355 -15.18 14.27 -4.24
C ALA A 355 -16.60 13.69 -4.07
N ASP A 356 -17.30 13.36 -5.17
CA ASP A 356 -18.59 12.68 -5.11
C ASP A 356 -18.48 11.18 -4.77
N GLY A 357 -17.27 10.61 -4.69
CA GLY A 357 -17.02 9.20 -4.39
C GLY A 357 -17.00 8.28 -5.60
N SER A 358 -17.21 8.81 -6.80
CA SER A 358 -17.02 8.05 -8.03
C SER A 358 -15.52 7.84 -8.32
N ILE A 359 -15.15 6.61 -8.65
CA ILE A 359 -13.82 6.30 -9.19
C ILE A 359 -13.86 6.58 -10.70
N PRO A 360 -12.98 7.44 -11.25
CA PRO A 360 -12.94 7.72 -12.69
C PRO A 360 -12.79 6.46 -13.54
N GLN A 361 -13.50 6.39 -14.67
CA GLN A 361 -13.54 5.19 -15.52
C GLN A 361 -12.14 4.78 -16.01
N ASN A 362 -11.29 5.74 -16.39
CA ASN A 362 -9.92 5.47 -16.80
C ASN A 362 -9.07 4.79 -15.71
N GLN A 363 -9.30 5.09 -14.43
CA GLN A 363 -8.66 4.36 -13.33
C GLN A 363 -9.26 2.96 -13.15
N LYS A 364 -10.59 2.81 -13.30
CA LYS A 364 -11.25 1.49 -13.27
C LYS A 364 -10.70 0.58 -14.36
N ASP A 365 -10.54 1.09 -15.58
CA ASP A 365 -10.03 0.33 -16.73
C ASP A 365 -8.62 -0.21 -16.47
N ILE A 366 -7.73 0.63 -15.93
CA ILE A 366 -6.36 0.21 -15.53
C ILE A 366 -6.42 -0.90 -14.48
N LEU A 367 -7.25 -0.75 -13.45
CA LEU A 367 -7.40 -1.74 -12.39
C LEU A 367 -7.94 -3.08 -12.92
N VAL A 368 -8.94 -3.04 -13.79
CA VAL A 368 -9.50 -4.23 -14.45
C VAL A 368 -8.44 -4.93 -15.31
N GLU A 369 -7.63 -4.17 -16.03
CA GLU A 369 -6.54 -4.69 -16.85
C GLU A 369 -5.43 -5.36 -16.01
N ILE A 370 -5.04 -4.75 -14.88
CA ILE A 370 -4.15 -5.37 -13.88
C ILE A 370 -4.75 -6.68 -13.35
N GLY A 371 -6.04 -6.65 -13.00
CA GLY A 371 -6.79 -7.81 -12.53
C GLY A 371 -6.82 -8.96 -13.50
N ASN A 372 -7.04 -8.68 -14.79
CA ASN A 372 -7.02 -9.68 -15.86
C ASN A 372 -5.63 -10.35 -15.97
N TRP A 373 -4.56 -9.57 -15.87
CA TRP A 373 -3.20 -10.11 -15.86
C TRP A 373 -2.95 -10.98 -14.62
N LEU A 374 -3.33 -10.51 -13.42
CA LEU A 374 -3.15 -11.25 -12.16
C LEU A 374 -4.02 -12.51 -12.06
N LYS A 375 -5.17 -12.57 -12.75
CA LYS A 375 -5.97 -13.79 -12.86
C LYS A 375 -5.22 -14.91 -13.58
N THR A 376 -4.45 -14.54 -14.60
CA THR A 376 -3.68 -15.47 -15.43
C THR A 376 -2.31 -15.78 -14.81
N ASN A 377 -1.59 -14.75 -14.37
CA ASN A 377 -0.19 -14.84 -13.97
C ASN A 377 0.02 -14.74 -12.44
N GLY A 378 -1.05 -14.60 -11.65
CA GLY A 378 -0.99 -14.40 -10.20
C GLY A 378 -0.31 -15.53 -9.43
N GLU A 379 -0.18 -16.73 -10.01
CA GLU A 379 0.63 -17.82 -9.44
C GLU A 379 2.11 -17.41 -9.23
N ALA A 380 2.63 -16.56 -10.12
CA ALA A 380 3.99 -16.01 -10.03
C ALA A 380 4.12 -14.87 -9.01
N ILE A 381 3.02 -14.33 -8.50
CA ILE A 381 3.00 -13.20 -7.57
C ILE A 381 2.59 -13.69 -6.18
N TYR A 382 1.35 -14.14 -6.03
CA TYR A 382 0.76 -14.46 -4.74
C TYR A 382 1.42 -15.66 -4.05
N ALA A 383 1.70 -15.51 -2.76
CA ALA A 383 2.40 -16.49 -1.94
C ALA A 383 3.80 -16.92 -2.46
N SER A 384 4.37 -16.18 -3.41
CA SER A 384 5.74 -16.36 -3.83
C SER A 384 6.73 -15.71 -2.83
N ARG A 385 7.98 -16.11 -2.92
CA ARG A 385 9.13 -15.51 -2.22
C ARG A 385 10.21 -15.17 -3.25
N THR A 386 11.26 -14.49 -2.81
CA THR A 386 12.39 -14.17 -3.69
C THR A 386 13.11 -15.42 -4.17
N TRP A 387 13.72 -15.32 -5.35
CA TRP A 387 14.69 -16.32 -5.82
C TRP A 387 16.11 -15.96 -5.34
N ALA A 388 17.13 -16.71 -5.79
CA ALA A 388 18.54 -16.43 -5.50
C ALA A 388 18.99 -15.04 -6.02
N THR A 389 18.32 -14.53 -7.06
CA THR A 389 18.40 -13.15 -7.55
C THR A 389 17.00 -12.59 -7.75
N TYR A 390 16.86 -11.27 -7.70
CA TYR A 390 15.58 -10.61 -7.98
C TYR A 390 15.31 -10.55 -9.49
N GLY A 391 16.35 -10.52 -10.32
CA GLY A 391 16.20 -10.22 -11.73
C GLY A 391 17.50 -10.04 -12.48
N GLU A 392 17.37 -9.83 -13.77
CA GLU A 392 18.42 -9.50 -14.73
C GLU A 392 17.88 -8.49 -15.75
N GLY A 393 18.75 -7.99 -16.63
CA GLY A 393 18.41 -6.99 -17.63
C GLY A 393 19.08 -5.62 -17.40
N PRO A 394 18.98 -4.74 -18.42
CA PRO A 394 19.71 -3.48 -18.48
C PRO A 394 19.14 -2.41 -17.54
N THR A 395 17.87 -2.52 -17.14
CA THR A 395 17.19 -1.48 -16.39
C THR A 395 17.56 -1.55 -14.91
N LYS A 396 18.35 -0.58 -14.45
CA LYS A 396 18.79 -0.44 -13.06
C LYS A 396 18.13 0.78 -12.41
N ILE A 397 17.90 0.69 -11.11
CA ILE A 397 17.35 1.77 -10.29
C ILE A 397 18.27 2.03 -9.12
N LYS A 398 18.23 3.27 -8.60
CA LYS A 398 18.76 3.58 -7.27
C LYS A 398 17.63 3.39 -6.26
N GLY A 399 17.84 2.60 -5.22
CA GLY A 399 16.83 2.37 -4.20
C GLY A 399 16.59 3.60 -3.31
N GLY A 400 15.41 3.67 -2.69
CA GLY A 400 14.99 4.75 -1.80
C GLY A 400 13.52 5.11 -1.95
N MET A 401 13.12 6.23 -1.35
CA MET A 401 11.79 6.86 -1.54
C MET A 401 11.79 7.73 -2.79
N PHE A 402 10.63 7.93 -3.39
CA PHE A 402 10.42 8.72 -4.61
C PHE A 402 11.38 8.36 -5.74
N VAL A 403 11.50 7.06 -6.03
CA VAL A 403 12.33 6.61 -7.14
C VAL A 403 11.73 7.14 -8.44
N ASP A 404 12.58 7.66 -9.32
CA ASP A 404 12.17 8.19 -10.61
C ASP A 404 11.36 7.18 -11.43
N LYS A 405 10.60 7.69 -12.39
CA LYS A 405 9.90 6.82 -13.35
C LYS A 405 10.93 5.99 -14.11
N VAL A 406 10.67 4.70 -14.20
CA VAL A 406 11.51 3.72 -14.89
C VAL A 406 10.64 3.01 -15.92
N SER A 407 11.21 2.76 -17.10
CA SER A 407 10.57 1.98 -18.16
C SER A 407 11.35 0.69 -18.34
N TYR A 408 10.69 -0.43 -18.03
CA TYR A 408 11.25 -1.75 -18.27
C TYR A 408 11.02 -2.15 -19.72
N THR A 409 11.75 -3.18 -20.14
CA THR A 409 11.67 -3.73 -21.49
C THR A 409 11.64 -5.25 -21.46
N ALA A 410 11.39 -5.88 -22.61
CA ALA A 410 11.48 -7.33 -22.76
C ALA A 410 12.88 -7.93 -22.51
N GLN A 411 13.91 -7.11 -22.23
CA GLN A 411 15.24 -7.56 -21.78
C GLN A 411 15.34 -7.64 -20.25
N ASP A 412 14.36 -7.10 -19.54
CA ASP A 412 14.30 -7.14 -18.08
C ASP A 412 13.48 -8.36 -17.63
N VAL A 413 14.04 -9.14 -16.71
CA VAL A 413 13.38 -10.30 -16.13
C VAL A 413 13.36 -10.16 -14.62
N ARG A 414 12.24 -10.53 -13.99
CA ARG A 414 12.09 -10.61 -12.54
C ARG A 414 11.75 -12.03 -12.11
N TYR A 415 12.36 -12.45 -11.01
CA TYR A 415 12.25 -13.81 -10.53
C TYR A 415 11.51 -13.88 -9.20
N THR A 416 10.58 -14.82 -9.12
CA THR A 416 9.95 -15.24 -7.88
C THR A 416 9.99 -16.76 -7.76
N ARG A 417 9.80 -17.29 -6.55
CA ARG A 417 9.82 -18.73 -6.29
C ARG A 417 8.66 -19.15 -5.39
N LYS A 418 8.10 -20.32 -5.67
CA LYS A 418 7.14 -21.01 -4.81
C LYS A 418 7.44 -22.51 -4.81
N GLY A 419 7.86 -23.05 -3.67
CA GLY A 419 8.27 -24.46 -3.59
C GLY A 419 9.45 -24.76 -4.52
N ASN A 420 9.28 -25.69 -5.45
CA ASN A 420 10.28 -26.04 -6.49
C ASN A 420 10.00 -25.38 -7.84
N THR A 421 9.14 -24.37 -7.86
CA THR A 421 8.81 -23.63 -9.08
C THR A 421 9.44 -22.24 -9.01
N VAL A 422 10.23 -21.88 -10.03
CA VAL A 422 10.74 -20.53 -10.26
C VAL A 422 9.94 -19.91 -11.40
N TYR A 423 9.52 -18.66 -11.23
CA TYR A 423 8.84 -17.90 -12.27
C TYR A 423 9.79 -16.84 -12.81
N ALA A 424 10.01 -16.87 -14.13
CA ALA A 424 10.72 -15.82 -14.85
C ALA A 424 9.69 -14.90 -15.51
N ILE A 425 9.53 -13.71 -14.96
CA ILE A 425 8.59 -12.67 -15.40
C ILE A 425 9.36 -11.71 -16.31
N VAL A 426 9.22 -11.88 -17.61
CA VAL A 426 9.85 -11.01 -18.64
C VAL A 426 9.00 -9.76 -18.80
N LEU A 427 9.55 -8.58 -18.54
CA LEU A 427 8.82 -7.31 -18.43
C LEU A 427 8.52 -6.68 -19.80
N GLY A 428 7.87 -7.48 -20.66
CA GLY A 428 7.47 -7.14 -22.01
C GLY A 428 7.61 -8.33 -22.97
N TRP A 429 6.90 -8.29 -24.10
CA TRP A 429 6.96 -9.35 -25.10
C TRP A 429 8.26 -9.32 -25.94
N PRO A 430 9.12 -10.35 -25.89
CA PRO A 430 10.38 -10.35 -26.65
C PRO A 430 10.22 -10.51 -28.17
N GLY A 431 9.06 -10.98 -28.63
CA GLY A 431 8.77 -11.34 -30.02
C GLY A 431 8.46 -12.83 -30.19
N GLU A 432 7.97 -13.21 -31.37
CA GLU A 432 7.61 -14.60 -31.71
C GLU A 432 8.86 -15.45 -32.03
N ASN A 433 8.91 -16.69 -31.53
CA ASN A 433 10.00 -17.63 -31.75
C ASN A 433 11.40 -17.04 -31.45
N LYS A 434 11.50 -16.15 -30.47
CA LYS A 434 12.73 -15.49 -30.08
C LYS A 434 13.48 -16.31 -29.03
N PRO A 435 14.80 -16.51 -29.19
CA PRO A 435 15.60 -17.10 -28.13
C PRO A 435 15.69 -16.13 -26.94
N VAL A 436 15.57 -16.68 -25.74
CA VAL A 436 15.74 -16.01 -24.46
C VAL A 436 16.67 -16.88 -23.61
N VAL A 437 17.60 -16.25 -22.91
CA VAL A 437 18.53 -16.92 -22.00
C VAL A 437 18.31 -16.35 -20.61
N PHE A 438 18.01 -17.23 -19.66
CA PHE A 438 17.90 -16.87 -18.25
C PHE A 438 19.23 -17.14 -17.55
N GLU A 439 20.03 -16.08 -17.41
CA GLU A 439 21.36 -16.13 -16.79
C GLU A 439 21.27 -16.48 -15.29
N ALA A 440 20.11 -16.24 -14.66
CA ALA A 440 19.79 -16.72 -13.30
C ALA A 440 19.94 -18.24 -13.10
N PHE A 441 20.12 -19.01 -14.18
CA PHE A 441 20.38 -20.45 -14.18
C PHE A 441 21.80 -20.82 -14.67
N SER A 442 22.73 -19.86 -14.70
CA SER A 442 24.12 -20.07 -15.11
C SER A 442 24.97 -20.56 -13.93
N GLY A 443 25.66 -21.69 -14.14
CA GLY A 443 26.68 -22.19 -13.19
C GLY A 443 27.92 -21.30 -13.08
N LYS A 444 28.08 -20.30 -13.95
CA LYS A 444 29.14 -19.29 -13.84
C LYS A 444 28.77 -18.15 -12.90
N ILE A 445 27.48 -17.94 -12.67
CA ILE A 445 26.96 -16.86 -11.81
C ILE A 445 26.63 -17.39 -10.42
N PHE A 446 26.10 -18.61 -10.31
CA PHE A 446 25.74 -19.23 -9.05
C PHE A 446 26.43 -20.58 -8.87
N ASP A 447 27.04 -20.80 -7.71
CA ASP A 447 27.76 -22.04 -7.37
C ASP A 447 26.86 -23.30 -7.40
N ALA A 448 25.55 -23.12 -7.17
CA ALA A 448 24.58 -24.21 -7.17
C ALA A 448 23.28 -23.76 -7.87
N VAL A 449 23.18 -24.06 -9.17
CA VAL A 449 21.95 -23.88 -9.92
C VAL A 449 21.15 -25.19 -9.89
N PRO A 450 19.84 -25.15 -9.53
CA PRO A 450 19.04 -26.35 -9.55
C PRO A 450 18.80 -26.81 -11.00
N LYS A 451 18.74 -28.14 -11.19
CA LYS A 451 18.46 -28.71 -12.50
C LYS A 451 17.01 -28.48 -12.90
N VAL A 452 16.80 -28.01 -14.12
CA VAL A 452 15.47 -27.73 -14.68
C VAL A 452 14.82 -29.03 -15.17
N LYS A 453 13.58 -29.27 -14.74
CA LYS A 453 12.76 -30.42 -15.15
C LYS A 453 11.83 -30.08 -16.31
N SER A 454 11.23 -28.91 -16.30
CA SER A 454 10.32 -28.45 -17.36
C SER A 454 10.18 -26.94 -17.38
N VAL A 455 9.96 -26.40 -18.58
CA VAL A 455 9.60 -25.00 -18.79
C VAL A 455 8.23 -24.95 -19.46
N THR A 456 7.33 -24.13 -18.93
CA THR A 456 6.00 -23.88 -19.48
C THR A 456 5.71 -22.40 -19.52
N VAL A 457 4.96 -21.94 -20.51
CA VAL A 457 4.36 -20.61 -20.50
C VAL A 457 3.17 -20.63 -19.56
N LEU A 458 3.19 -19.80 -18.51
CA LEU A 458 2.20 -19.87 -17.43
C LEU A 458 0.77 -19.64 -17.95
N ALA A 459 0.60 -18.62 -18.80
CA ALA A 459 -0.71 -18.21 -19.29
C ALA A 459 -1.40 -19.26 -20.19
N THR A 460 -0.62 -20.02 -20.97
CA THR A 460 -1.16 -20.96 -21.97
C THR A 460 -0.99 -22.42 -21.57
N GLY A 461 -0.13 -22.72 -20.59
CA GLY A 461 0.31 -24.08 -20.27
C GLY A 461 1.18 -24.73 -21.34
N GLU A 462 1.58 -23.98 -22.37
CA GLU A 462 2.41 -24.49 -23.46
C GLU A 462 3.79 -24.90 -22.94
N LYS A 463 4.17 -26.16 -23.12
CA LYS A 463 5.52 -26.64 -22.82
C LYS A 463 6.52 -26.10 -23.82
N ARG A 464 7.69 -25.71 -23.32
CA ARG A 464 8.78 -25.19 -24.14
C ARG A 464 9.98 -26.12 -24.03
N ASP A 465 10.58 -26.40 -25.18
CA ASP A 465 11.89 -27.02 -25.23
C ASP A 465 12.91 -26.08 -24.59
N PHE A 466 13.85 -26.65 -23.85
CA PHE A 466 14.87 -25.89 -23.16
C PHE A 466 16.21 -26.62 -23.19
N LYS A 467 17.27 -25.84 -23.03
CA LYS A 467 18.63 -26.35 -22.78
C LYS A 467 19.19 -25.58 -21.60
N GLN A 468 19.72 -26.30 -20.60
CA GLN A 468 20.45 -25.68 -19.49
C GLN A 468 21.94 -25.97 -19.69
N ASP A 469 22.76 -24.93 -19.70
CA ASP A 469 24.22 -25.03 -19.76
C ASP A 469 24.88 -23.93 -18.90
N ASP A 470 26.20 -23.79 -19.00
CA ASP A 470 26.97 -22.86 -18.17
C ASP A 470 26.63 -21.38 -18.44
N GLU A 471 25.96 -21.04 -19.54
CA GLU A 471 25.51 -19.66 -19.80
C GLU A 471 24.11 -19.39 -19.21
N GLY A 472 23.33 -20.43 -18.90
CA GLY A 472 22.00 -20.29 -18.32
C GLY A 472 20.97 -21.26 -18.87
N LEU A 473 19.69 -20.92 -18.68
CA LEU A 473 18.55 -21.67 -19.23
C LEU A 473 18.10 -21.01 -20.54
N HIS A 474 18.33 -21.72 -21.65
CA HIS A 474 17.94 -21.31 -22.99
C HIS A 474 16.54 -21.80 -23.30
N VAL A 475 15.65 -20.89 -23.70
CA VAL A 475 14.26 -21.15 -24.06
C VAL A 475 13.90 -20.30 -25.27
N THR A 476 12.98 -20.76 -26.12
CA THR A 476 12.42 -19.94 -27.19
C THR A 476 11.01 -19.48 -26.80
N THR A 477 10.64 -18.22 -27.06
CA THR A 477 9.26 -17.75 -26.87
C THR A 477 8.27 -18.47 -27.80
N PRO A 478 6.97 -18.51 -27.46
CA PRO A 478 5.93 -19.05 -28.34
C PRO A 478 5.90 -18.41 -29.74
N ALA A 479 5.30 -19.14 -30.68
CA ALA A 479 5.09 -18.65 -32.04
C ALA A 479 3.93 -17.63 -32.15
N GLN A 480 3.08 -17.54 -31.13
CA GLN A 480 2.00 -16.56 -31.05
C GLN A 480 2.21 -15.67 -29.83
N LYS A 481 1.94 -14.37 -30.01
CA LYS A 481 1.96 -13.42 -28.90
C LYS A 481 0.94 -13.81 -27.84
N VAL A 482 1.38 -13.86 -26.58
CA VAL A 482 0.56 -14.26 -25.44
C VAL A 482 -0.06 -13.06 -24.74
N ASP A 483 0.76 -12.05 -24.44
CA ASP A 483 0.36 -10.77 -23.88
C ASP A 483 1.33 -9.70 -24.40
N ASP A 484 0.88 -8.44 -24.39
CA ASP A 484 1.69 -7.27 -24.67
C ASP A 484 2.51 -6.84 -23.45
N LYS A 485 2.04 -7.24 -22.26
CA LYS A 485 2.62 -6.93 -20.95
C LYS A 485 3.66 -7.94 -20.51
N ALA A 486 4.01 -7.90 -19.22
CA ALA A 486 4.84 -8.89 -18.57
C ALA A 486 4.41 -10.35 -18.87
N PHE A 487 5.34 -11.14 -19.38
CA PHE A 487 5.14 -12.50 -19.86
C PHE A 487 5.88 -13.50 -18.95
N VAL A 488 5.21 -14.59 -18.55
CA VAL A 488 5.74 -15.47 -17.49
C VAL A 488 6.07 -16.87 -17.98
N PHE A 489 7.31 -17.29 -17.77
CA PHE A 489 7.71 -18.70 -17.79
C PHE A 489 7.66 -19.30 -16.39
N LYS A 490 7.00 -20.45 -16.28
CA LYS A 490 7.01 -21.32 -15.12
C LYS A 490 8.06 -22.40 -15.31
N ILE A 491 9.04 -22.45 -14.40
CA ILE A 491 10.23 -23.31 -14.47
C ILE A 491 10.21 -24.24 -13.26
N GLU A 492 9.96 -25.52 -13.48
CA GLU A 492 10.03 -26.54 -12.43
C GLU A 492 11.46 -27.03 -12.27
N VAL A 493 11.97 -27.03 -11.04
CA VAL A 493 13.34 -27.46 -10.71
C VAL A 493 13.37 -28.68 -9.80
N GLU A 494 14.57 -29.24 -9.60
CA GLU A 494 14.77 -30.44 -8.76
C GLU A 494 14.24 -30.33 -7.33
#